data_AF-A0A9J6CAI4-F1
#
_entry.id   AF-A0A9J6CAI4-F1
#
_cell.length_a   1.000
_cell.length_b   1.000
_cell.length_c   1.000
_cell.angle_alpha   90.00
_cell.angle_beta   90.00
_cell.angle_gamma   90.00
#
_symmetry.space_group_name_H-M   'P 1'
#
loop_
_entity.id
_entity.type
_entity.pdbx_description
1 polymer ?
#
loop_
_entity_poly.entity_id
_entity_poly.type
_entity_poly.pdbx_seq_one_letter_code
_entity_poly.pdbx_strand_id
1 'polypeptide(L)'
;MKYYEENSAAMSEDENLDVESDEEESSDNKSRNANNQYFSQAEKRAHHNALERKRRDHIKDSFTSLRDSVPSLQGEKASRAQILKKAAEYIQFMRRKNNSHQQDIDDLKRQNSMLEAQIRSLERARQTGNFGGGESGNEVAMESVKSDVSSHESSDENDENERRNKRFKTTTY
;
A
#
# COMPACT_ATOMS: atom_id res chain seq x y z
N MET A 1 -53.01 -16.74 38.12
CA MET A 1 -51.81 -16.08 38.66
C MET A 1 -51.14 -17.05 39.62
N LYS A 2 -50.22 -17.88 39.12
CA LYS A 2 -49.33 -18.72 39.93
C LYS A 2 -47.91 -18.22 39.67
N TYR A 3 -47.40 -17.35 40.53
CA TYR A 3 -45.97 -17.04 40.59
C TYR A 3 -45.70 -16.60 42.02
N TYR A 4 -45.05 -17.46 42.81
CA TYR A 4 -44.08 -17.16 43.86
C TYR A 4 -43.83 -18.46 44.62
N GLU A 5 -43.06 -19.36 44.02
CA GLU A 5 -42.31 -20.39 44.74
C GLU A 5 -41.22 -20.89 43.77
N GLU A 6 -40.03 -21.11 44.33
CA GLU A 6 -38.80 -21.55 43.66
C GLU A 6 -38.02 -20.50 42.87
N ASN A 7 -37.22 -19.72 43.60
CA ASN A 7 -35.84 -19.45 43.20
C ASN A 7 -34.99 -19.31 44.47
N SER A 8 -34.93 -20.42 45.20
CA SER A 8 -33.98 -20.68 46.27
C SER A 8 -32.75 -21.34 45.66
N ALA A 9 -31.58 -20.73 45.89
CA ALA A 9 -30.26 -21.34 45.76
C ALA A 9 -29.78 -21.70 44.34
N ALA A 10 -29.21 -20.69 43.67
CA ALA A 10 -28.08 -20.91 42.77
C ALA A 10 -27.03 -19.83 43.07
N MET A 11 -26.41 -19.92 44.25
CA MET A 11 -25.06 -19.39 44.46
C MET A 11 -24.16 -20.23 43.55
N SER A 12 -23.82 -19.71 42.37
CA SER A 12 -22.76 -20.27 41.56
C SER A 12 -21.47 -20.14 42.35
N GLU A 13 -20.97 -21.28 42.82
CA GLU A 13 -19.70 -21.42 43.49
C GLU A 13 -18.57 -20.90 42.60
N ASP A 14 -17.67 -20.14 43.25
CA ASP A 14 -16.42 -19.64 42.71
C ASP A 14 -15.53 -20.84 42.35
N GLU A 15 -15.57 -21.29 41.08
CA GLU A 15 -14.59 -22.22 40.53
C GLU A 15 -13.22 -21.53 40.56
N ASN A 16 -12.48 -21.78 41.64
CA ASN A 16 -11.05 -21.57 41.70
C ASN A 16 -10.40 -22.49 40.67
N LEU A 17 -10.17 -21.95 39.46
CA LEU A 17 -9.33 -22.57 38.44
C LEU A 17 -7.89 -22.63 38.97
N ASP A 18 -7.53 -23.78 39.55
CA ASP A 18 -6.15 -24.11 39.90
C ASP A 18 -5.41 -24.39 38.59
N VAL A 19 -4.82 -23.35 38.01
CA VAL A 19 -3.89 -23.46 36.88
C VAL A 19 -2.59 -24.00 37.45
N GLU A 20 -2.46 -25.32 37.51
CA GLU A 20 -1.16 -25.97 37.65
C GLU A 20 -0.33 -25.59 36.41
N SER A 21 0.57 -24.62 36.59
CA SER A 21 1.60 -24.31 35.61
C SER A 21 2.70 -25.34 35.76
N ASP A 22 2.80 -26.24 34.78
CA ASP A 22 3.91 -27.18 34.65
C ASP A 22 5.21 -26.37 34.41
N GLU A 23 5.99 -26.19 35.48
CA GLU A 23 7.25 -25.44 35.48
C GLU A 23 8.40 -26.32 34.97
N GLU A 24 8.67 -26.29 33.67
CA GLU A 24 10.01 -26.62 33.15
C GLU A 24 10.98 -25.47 33.52
N GLU A 25 11.68 -25.66 34.63
CA GLU A 25 12.54 -24.69 35.31
C GLU A 25 13.78 -24.31 34.45
N SER A 26 13.68 -23.22 33.69
CA SER A 26 14.85 -22.54 33.14
C SER A 26 15.52 -21.69 34.24
N SER A 27 16.67 -22.16 34.73
CA SER A 27 17.45 -21.58 35.85
C SER A 27 17.83 -20.09 35.73
N ASP A 28 17.69 -19.47 34.56
CA ASP A 28 18.04 -18.06 34.36
C ASP A 28 16.94 -17.07 34.77
N ASN A 29 15.68 -17.53 34.94
CA ASN A 29 14.56 -16.66 35.33
C ASN A 29 14.40 -16.52 36.86
N LYS A 30 14.99 -17.43 37.64
CA LYS A 30 14.87 -17.46 39.11
C LYS A 30 15.56 -16.25 39.77
N SER A 31 16.64 -15.74 39.17
CA SER A 31 17.38 -14.58 39.67
C SER A 31 16.59 -13.26 39.55
N ARG A 32 15.81 -13.08 38.47
CA ARG A 32 14.96 -11.89 38.31
C ARG A 32 13.74 -11.92 39.22
N ASN A 33 13.20 -13.11 39.50
CA ASN A 33 12.00 -13.26 40.32
C ASN A 33 12.29 -13.08 41.83
N ALA A 34 13.49 -13.44 42.30
CA ALA A 34 13.91 -13.25 43.70
C ALA A 34 13.99 -11.76 44.12
N ASN A 35 14.31 -10.86 43.18
CA ASN A 35 14.33 -9.41 43.43
C ASN A 35 12.95 -8.74 43.30
N ASN A 36 11.92 -9.47 42.83
CA ASN A 36 10.59 -8.91 42.55
C ASN A 36 9.59 -9.13 43.72
N GLN A 37 10.01 -9.86 44.75
CA GLN A 37 9.22 -10.15 45.95
C GLN A 37 9.20 -9.01 46.98
N TYR A 38 10.02 -7.97 46.80
CA TYR A 38 10.13 -6.84 47.73
C TYR A 38 9.51 -5.53 47.24
N PHE A 39 8.96 -5.49 46.01
CA PHE A 39 8.26 -4.31 45.53
C PHE A 39 6.85 -4.25 46.10
N SER A 40 6.55 -3.15 46.79
CA SER A 40 5.20 -2.79 47.18
C SER A 40 4.26 -2.81 45.97
N GLN A 41 2.97 -3.03 46.21
CA GLN A 41 1.96 -2.97 45.16
C GLN A 41 1.99 -1.64 44.39
N ALA A 42 2.42 -0.55 45.04
CA ALA A 42 2.62 0.76 44.43
C ALA A 42 3.79 0.76 43.44
N GLU A 43 4.93 0.16 43.80
CA GLU A 43 6.11 0.05 42.92
C GLU A 43 5.83 -0.82 41.70
N LYS A 44 5.11 -1.94 41.86
CA LYS A 44 4.68 -2.77 40.72
C LYS A 44 3.80 -1.98 39.73
N ARG A 45 2.86 -1.18 40.24
CA ARG A 45 2.03 -0.27 39.41
C ARG A 45 2.88 0.81 38.74
N ALA A 46 3.82 1.41 39.46
CA ALA A 46 4.70 2.45 38.92
C ALA A 46 5.58 1.90 37.79
N HIS A 47 6.16 0.72 37.96
CA HIS A 47 6.96 0.02 36.96
C HIS A 47 6.14 -0.30 35.71
N HIS A 48 4.95 -0.88 35.87
CA HIS A 48 4.04 -1.15 34.75
C HIS A 48 3.70 0.14 33.97
N ASN A 49 3.37 1.23 34.67
CA ASN A 49 3.09 2.53 34.04
C ASN A 49 4.30 3.10 33.30
N ALA A 50 5.52 2.86 33.79
CA ALA A 50 6.74 3.28 33.13
C ALA A 50 6.98 2.52 31.83
N LEU A 51 6.81 1.18 31.85
CA LEU A 51 6.92 0.35 30.66
C LEU A 51 5.90 0.74 29.59
N GLU A 52 4.64 0.96 29.98
CA GLU A 52 3.61 1.34 29.02
C GLU A 52 3.85 2.74 28.43
N ARG A 53 4.38 3.69 29.20
CA ARG A 53 4.84 4.98 28.65
C ARG A 53 5.88 4.77 27.56
N LYS A 54 6.93 3.99 27.85
CA LYS A 54 7.97 3.66 26.87
C LYS A 54 7.40 3.01 25.61
N ARG A 55 6.45 2.08 25.76
CA ARG A 55 5.74 1.47 24.63
C ARG A 55 5.00 2.51 23.78
N ARG A 56 4.27 3.42 24.41
CA ARG A 56 3.53 4.48 23.71
C ARG A 56 4.45 5.45 22.97
N ASP A 57 5.62 5.75 23.54
CA ASP A 57 6.62 6.61 22.88
C ASP A 57 7.16 5.93 21.62
N HIS A 58 7.52 4.64 21.70
CA HIS A 58 7.95 3.88 20.51
C HIS A 58 6.87 3.84 19.41
N ILE A 59 5.59 3.69 19.78
CA ILE A 59 4.47 3.74 18.83
C ILE A 59 4.37 5.13 18.22
N LYS A 60 4.51 6.19 19.02
CA LYS A 60 4.47 7.58 18.53
C LYS A 60 5.59 7.85 17.53
N ASP A 61 6.79 7.36 17.79
CA ASP A 61 7.92 7.48 16.88
C ASP A 61 7.63 6.73 15.57
N SER A 62 7.11 5.50 15.67
CA SER A 62 6.70 4.71 14.50
C SER A 62 5.65 5.43 13.64
N PHE A 63 4.68 6.10 14.25
CA PHE A 63 3.69 6.92 13.53
C PHE A 63 4.32 8.15 12.86
N THR A 64 5.34 8.74 13.48
CA THR A 64 6.07 9.88 12.91
C THR A 64 6.86 9.45 11.69
N SER A 65 7.60 8.35 11.76
CA SER A 65 8.32 7.78 10.61
C SER A 65 7.37 7.38 9.48
N LEU A 66 6.19 6.82 9.80
CA LEU A 66 5.18 6.47 8.80
C LEU A 66 4.63 7.72 8.10
N ARG A 67 4.29 8.78 8.85
CA ARG A 67 3.84 10.05 8.30
C ARG A 67 4.88 10.62 7.32
N ASP A 68 6.15 10.63 7.72
CA ASP A 68 7.23 11.22 6.93
C ASP A 68 7.52 10.42 5.65
N SER A 69 7.14 9.13 5.61
CA SER A 69 7.26 8.28 4.42
C SER A 69 6.11 8.45 3.41
N VAL A 70 5.03 9.15 3.77
CA VAL A 70 3.87 9.38 2.91
C VAL A 70 3.90 10.83 2.39
N PRO A 71 4.18 11.06 1.09
CA PRO A 71 4.39 12.41 0.56
C PRO A 71 3.27 13.41 0.84
N SER A 72 2.02 12.96 0.84
CA SER A 72 0.84 13.82 1.10
C SER A 72 0.65 14.21 2.56
N LEU A 73 1.48 13.69 3.47
CA LEU A 73 1.43 14.00 4.90
C LEU A 73 2.68 14.71 5.41
N GLN A 74 3.69 14.89 4.56
CA GLN A 74 4.94 15.54 4.94
C GLN A 74 4.70 17.01 5.29
N GLY A 75 5.22 17.45 6.43
CA GLY A 75 5.08 18.84 6.90
C GLY A 75 3.70 19.20 7.47
N GLU A 76 2.73 18.29 7.44
CA GLU A 76 1.37 18.53 7.93
C GLU A 76 1.10 17.87 9.28
N LYS A 77 0.20 18.49 10.07
CA LYS A 77 -0.35 17.87 11.28
C LYS A 77 -1.44 16.88 10.86
N ALA A 78 -1.18 15.58 11.03
CA ALA A 78 -2.12 14.52 10.72
C ALA A 78 -2.46 13.67 11.96
N SER A 79 -3.74 13.34 12.13
CA SER A 79 -4.17 12.39 13.18
C SER A 79 -3.70 10.96 12.86
N ARG A 80 -3.64 10.08 13.88
CA ARG A 80 -3.28 8.66 13.68
C ARG A 80 -4.16 7.97 12.64
N ALA A 81 -5.47 8.23 12.67
CA ALA A 81 -6.41 7.67 11.69
C ALA A 81 -6.11 8.16 10.26
N GLN A 82 -5.81 9.45 10.09
CA GLN A 82 -5.42 9.99 8.79
C GLN A 82 -4.10 9.41 8.29
N ILE A 83 -3.11 9.23 9.17
CA ILE A 83 -1.82 8.60 8.81
C ILE A 83 -2.06 7.20 8.25
N LEU A 84 -2.83 6.36 8.95
CA LEU A 84 -3.14 5.01 8.48
C LEU A 84 -3.90 5.01 7.15
N LYS A 85 -4.92 5.87 7.03
CA LYS A 85 -5.73 5.99 5.81
C LYS A 85 -4.87 6.39 4.60
N LYS A 86 -4.08 7.46 4.73
CA LYS A 86 -3.22 7.96 3.64
C LYS A 86 -2.07 7.02 3.33
N ALA A 87 -1.52 6.32 4.31
CA ALA A 87 -0.53 5.27 4.06
C ALA A 87 -1.12 4.12 3.23
N ALA A 88 -2.33 3.64 3.57
CA ALA A 88 -3.01 2.61 2.81
C ALA A 88 -3.32 3.06 1.36
N GLU A 89 -3.85 4.28 1.20
CA GLU A 89 -4.07 4.91 -0.12
C GLU A 89 -2.77 4.98 -0.94
N TYR A 90 -1.67 5.41 -0.30
CA TYR A 90 -0.37 5.55 -0.96
C TYR A 90 0.22 4.20 -1.40
N ILE A 91 0.08 3.15 -0.59
CA ILE A 91 0.50 1.79 -0.98
C ILE A 91 -0.27 1.33 -2.22
N GLN A 92 -1.60 1.51 -2.25
CA GLN A 92 -2.42 1.15 -3.40
C GLN A 92 -2.06 1.96 -4.65
N PHE A 93 -1.79 3.26 -4.49
CA PHE A 93 -1.31 4.13 -5.55
C PHE A 93 0.03 3.64 -6.11
N MET A 94 1.02 3.40 -5.26
CA MET A 94 2.34 2.94 -5.68
C MET A 94 2.31 1.58 -6.37
N ARG A 95 1.44 0.65 -5.93
CA ARG A 95 1.22 -0.63 -6.63
C ARG A 95 0.72 -0.42 -8.06
N ARG A 96 -0.31 0.41 -8.26
CA ARG A 96 -0.83 0.73 -9.60
C ARG A 96 0.22 1.42 -10.47
N LYS A 97 0.95 2.38 -9.90
CA LYS A 97 2.01 3.12 -10.60
C LYS A 97 3.14 2.18 -11.04
N ASN A 98 3.62 1.31 -10.16
CA ASN A 98 4.65 0.33 -10.50
C ASN A 98 4.19 -0.65 -11.58
N ASN A 99 2.92 -1.09 -11.56
CA ASN A 99 2.37 -1.95 -12.59
C ASN A 99 2.31 -1.25 -13.96
N SER A 100 1.92 0.03 -14.01
CA SER A 100 1.95 0.83 -15.24
C SER A 100 3.37 0.95 -15.77
N HIS A 101 4.34 1.30 -14.92
CA HIS A 101 5.74 1.37 -15.33
C HIS A 101 6.29 0.03 -15.81
N GLN A 102 5.85 -1.09 -15.21
CA GLN A 102 6.24 -2.41 -15.69
C GLN A 102 5.69 -2.70 -17.09
N GLN A 103 4.45 -2.30 -17.38
CA GLN A 103 3.86 -2.40 -18.72
C GLN A 103 4.65 -1.55 -19.73
N ASP A 104 4.96 -0.30 -19.38
CA ASP A 104 5.76 0.59 -20.23
C ASP A 104 7.14 -0.03 -20.55
N ILE A 105 7.79 -0.63 -19.55
CA ILE A 105 9.08 -1.34 -19.72
C ILE A 105 8.93 -2.51 -20.69
N ASP A 106 7.89 -3.31 -20.56
CA ASP A 106 7.68 -4.51 -21.38
C ASP A 106 7.33 -4.15 -22.83
N ASP A 107 6.55 -3.07 -23.04
CA ASP A 107 6.23 -2.56 -24.36
C ASP A 107 7.46 -1.97 -25.06
N LEU A 108 8.29 -1.19 -24.35
CA LEU A 108 9.55 -0.68 -24.87
C LEU A 108 10.53 -1.80 -25.22
N LYS A 109 10.60 -2.86 -24.40
CA LYS A 109 11.41 -4.06 -24.73
C LYS A 109 10.91 -4.75 -25.99
N ARG A 110 9.60 -4.87 -26.18
CA ARG A 110 9.01 -5.45 -27.40
C ARG A 110 9.37 -4.61 -28.62
N GLN A 111 9.23 -3.29 -28.54
CA GLN A 111 9.59 -2.36 -29.62
C GLN A 111 11.08 -2.43 -29.95
N ASN A 112 11.97 -2.41 -28.96
CA ASN A 112 13.40 -2.54 -29.16
C ASN A 112 13.77 -3.86 -29.85
N SER A 113 13.17 -4.98 -29.43
CA SER A 113 13.39 -6.29 -30.07
C SER A 113 12.97 -6.28 -31.54
N MET A 114 11.84 -5.65 -31.88
CA MET A 114 11.39 -5.50 -33.27
C MET A 114 12.36 -4.66 -34.09
N LEU A 115 12.82 -3.53 -33.56
CA LEU A 115 13.78 -2.65 -34.22
C LEU A 115 15.14 -3.35 -34.42
N GLU A 116 15.64 -4.06 -33.41
CA GLU A 116 16.86 -4.86 -33.53
C GLU A 116 16.74 -5.99 -34.56
N ALA A 117 15.56 -6.60 -34.69
CA ALA A 117 15.30 -7.59 -35.75
C ALA A 117 15.31 -6.94 -37.14
N GLN A 118 14.70 -5.77 -37.29
CA GLN A 118 14.70 -5.00 -38.54
C GLN A 118 16.12 -4.57 -38.92
N ILE A 119 16.90 -4.03 -37.98
CA ILE A 119 18.30 -3.64 -38.21
C ILE A 119 19.11 -4.84 -38.68
N ARG A 120 19.02 -5.99 -37.98
CA ARG A 120 19.72 -7.22 -38.39
C ARG A 120 19.32 -7.70 -39.78
N SER A 121 18.06 -7.57 -40.16
CA SER A 121 17.58 -7.92 -41.50
C SER A 121 18.17 -6.99 -42.58
N LEU A 122 18.17 -5.68 -42.33
CA LEU A 122 18.75 -4.68 -43.24
C LEU A 122 20.26 -4.80 -43.36
N GLU A 123 20.97 -5.06 -42.26
CA GLU A 123 22.42 -5.31 -42.27
C GLU A 123 22.77 -6.54 -43.11
N ARG A 124 22.02 -7.64 -42.97
CA ARG A 124 22.19 -8.82 -43.82
C ARG A 124 21.95 -8.51 -45.29
N ALA A 125 20.87 -7.80 -45.62
CA ALA A 125 20.55 -7.40 -47.00
C ALA A 125 21.63 -6.49 -47.61
N ARG A 126 22.21 -5.60 -46.80
CA ARG A 126 23.33 -4.73 -47.21
C ARG A 126 24.60 -5.53 -47.47
N GLN A 127 24.87 -6.54 -46.63
CA GLN A 127 26.09 -7.35 -46.70
C GLN A 127 26.05 -8.40 -47.81
N THR A 128 24.86 -8.90 -48.18
CA THR A 128 24.68 -9.80 -49.32
C THR A 128 24.70 -9.09 -50.68
N GLY A 129 24.93 -7.77 -50.72
CA GLY A 129 25.13 -7.04 -51.98
C GLY A 129 23.89 -6.90 -52.85
N ASN A 130 22.69 -7.23 -52.34
CA ASN A 130 21.43 -7.06 -53.07
C ASN A 130 20.93 -5.61 -53.00
N PHE A 131 21.81 -4.65 -53.34
CA PHE A 131 21.34 -3.35 -53.81
C PHE A 131 20.81 -3.59 -55.22
N GLY A 132 19.51 -3.36 -55.42
CA GLY A 132 18.93 -3.28 -56.75
C GLY A 132 19.65 -2.23 -57.58
N GLY A 133 20.69 -2.65 -58.28
CA GLY A 133 21.11 -2.04 -59.52
C GLY A 133 20.03 -2.33 -60.56
N GLY A 134 19.13 -1.39 -60.73
CA GLY A 134 18.20 -1.27 -61.85
C GLY A 134 17.78 0.18 -61.87
N GLU A 135 18.47 1.05 -62.60
CA GLU A 135 18.16 1.30 -64.02
C GLU A 135 16.66 1.19 -64.31
N SER A 136 16.07 2.36 -64.58
CA SER A 136 14.95 2.64 -65.48
C SER A 136 14.00 1.47 -65.82
N GLY A 137 12.77 1.59 -65.34
CA GLY A 137 11.60 0.98 -65.99
C GLY A 137 10.57 0.45 -64.99
N ASN A 138 9.35 0.98 -65.10
CA ASN A 138 8.06 0.26 -65.05
C ASN A 138 7.89 -0.84 -63.96
N GLU A 139 6.87 -0.90 -63.10
CA GLU A 139 5.44 -0.60 -63.28
C GLU A 139 4.76 -0.45 -61.91
N VAL A 140 3.67 0.30 -61.92
CA VAL A 140 2.79 0.55 -60.77
C VAL A 140 1.89 -0.69 -60.59
N ALA A 141 2.04 -1.42 -59.50
CA ALA A 141 1.06 -2.42 -59.07
C ALA A 141 0.56 -2.06 -57.67
N MET A 142 -0.50 -1.26 -57.65
CA MET A 142 -1.28 -0.91 -56.46
C MET A 142 -2.20 -2.09 -56.14
N GLU A 143 -1.81 -2.95 -55.19
CA GLU A 143 -2.70 -4.00 -54.69
C GLU A 143 -3.31 -3.58 -53.35
N SER A 144 -4.63 -3.50 -53.38
CA SER A 144 -5.49 -2.96 -52.33
C SER A 144 -5.68 -3.98 -51.23
N VAL A 145 -5.02 -3.79 -50.08
CA VAL A 145 -5.31 -4.58 -48.88
C VAL A 145 -6.26 -3.79 -48.00
N LYS A 146 -7.51 -4.26 -47.93
CA LYS A 146 -8.60 -3.73 -47.11
C LYS A 146 -8.17 -3.64 -45.64
N SER A 147 -8.23 -2.45 -45.07
CA SER A 147 -8.15 -2.24 -43.62
C SER A 147 -9.56 -2.31 -43.03
N ASP A 148 -9.88 -3.39 -42.33
CA ASP A 148 -11.02 -3.42 -41.41
C ASP A 148 -10.68 -2.53 -40.20
N VAL A 149 -11.24 -1.32 -40.20
CA VAL A 149 -11.18 -0.40 -39.06
C VAL A 149 -12.18 -0.85 -38.01
N SER A 150 -11.70 -1.54 -36.98
CA SER A 150 -12.46 -1.73 -35.74
C SER A 150 -12.43 -0.41 -34.95
N SER A 151 -13.51 0.36 -35.06
CA SER A 151 -13.76 1.55 -34.26
C SER A 151 -14.12 1.15 -32.82
N HIS A 152 -13.17 1.28 -31.90
CA HIS A 152 -13.46 1.24 -30.47
C HIS A 152 -13.86 2.65 -30.01
N GLU A 153 -15.16 2.85 -29.88
CA GLU A 153 -15.79 3.95 -29.16
C GLU A 153 -15.42 3.85 -27.67
N SER A 154 -14.58 4.76 -27.20
CA SER A 154 -14.46 5.07 -25.77
C SER A 154 -15.07 6.45 -25.56
N SER A 155 -16.37 6.46 -25.25
CA SER A 155 -17.06 7.64 -24.75
C SER A 155 -16.56 7.91 -23.33
N ASP A 156 -15.72 8.94 -23.17
CA ASP A 156 -15.31 9.45 -21.86
C ASP A 156 -15.97 10.83 -21.71
N GLU A 157 -17.17 10.85 -21.15
CA GLU A 157 -17.85 12.07 -20.74
C GLU A 157 -18.26 12.02 -19.26
N ASN A 158 -17.72 13.01 -18.53
CA ASN A 158 -18.32 13.82 -17.47
C ASN A 158 -17.64 13.71 -16.09
N ASP A 159 -16.67 14.60 -15.88
CA ASP A 159 -16.39 15.20 -14.56
C ASP A 159 -16.57 16.72 -14.66
N GLU A 160 -17.83 17.16 -14.73
CA GLU A 160 -18.20 18.51 -14.31
C GLU A 160 -18.59 18.46 -12.83
N ASN A 161 -17.67 18.86 -11.95
CA ASN A 161 -18.09 19.36 -10.65
C ASN A 161 -17.24 20.55 -10.16
N GLU A 162 -17.86 21.73 -10.31
CA GLU A 162 -17.77 22.89 -9.42
C GLU A 162 -16.41 23.57 -9.18
N ARG A 163 -15.94 24.30 -10.20
CA ARG A 163 -15.18 25.56 -9.95
C ARG A 163 -16.15 26.69 -9.59
N ARG A 164 -16.58 26.76 -8.32
CA ARG A 164 -17.23 27.97 -7.79
C ARG A 164 -16.21 29.09 -7.60
N ASN A 165 -16.10 29.96 -8.59
CA ASN A 165 -15.50 31.29 -8.45
C ASN A 165 -16.27 32.11 -7.40
N LYS A 166 -15.78 32.15 -6.16
CA LYS A 166 -16.20 33.18 -5.19
C LYS A 166 -15.37 34.44 -5.44
N ARG A 167 -15.99 35.43 -6.09
CA ARG A 167 -15.45 36.79 -6.23
C ARG A 167 -15.23 37.40 -4.84
N PHE A 168 -14.04 37.93 -4.60
CA PHE A 168 -13.76 38.79 -3.45
C PHE A 168 -14.67 40.02 -3.51
N LYS A 169 -15.40 40.30 -2.42
CA LYS A 169 -16.03 41.60 -2.22
C LYS A 169 -15.07 42.46 -1.41
N THR A 170 -14.53 43.48 -2.07
CA THR A 170 -13.90 44.64 -1.45
C THR A 170 -15.00 45.45 -0.77
N THR A 171 -14.94 45.62 0.54
CA THR A 171 -15.63 46.73 1.21
C THR A 171 -14.57 47.68 1.72
N THR A 172 -14.62 48.85 1.10
CA THR A 172 -13.89 50.08 1.39
C THR A 172 -14.55 50.78 2.58
N TYR A 173 -13.70 51.24 3.52
CA TYR A 173 -13.90 52.12 4.69
C TYR A 173 -15.16 51.95 5.56
#